data_AF-A0A1S0TUW4-F1
#
_entry.id   AF-A0A1S0TUW4-F1
#
_cell.length_a   1.000
_cell.length_b   1.000
_cell.length_c   1.000
_cell.angle_alpha   90.00
_cell.angle_beta   90.00
_cell.angle_gamma   90.00
#
_symmetry.space_group_name_H-M   'P 1'
#
loop_
_entity.id
_entity.type
_entity.pdbx_description
1 polymer ?
#
loop_
_entity_poly.entity_id
_entity_poly.type
_entity_poly.pdbx_seq_one_letter_code
_entity_poly.pdbx_strand_id
1 'polypeptide(L)'
;MQPNLRLFEMLCELYDRQSKLLQPAEMIIAKQRNVIDRFVHLFSVGFALPVIERINKMFQEGQIDVSLARYFAIDVLDIIDPPYSEQFVETFQPIVLNREIFDKLTMSKVPAAVQFIQDIAAETVGDNNEGIVEHETICSTSEVLSEMVIFETCNVSG
;
A
#
# COMPACT_ATOMS: atom_id res chain seq x y z
N MET A 1 12.23 -19.94 -17.12
CA MET A 1 12.31 -19.25 -15.81
C MET A 1 12.05 -17.78 -16.07
N GLN A 2 10.96 -17.21 -15.53
CA GLN A 2 10.59 -15.82 -15.83
C GLN A 2 11.67 -14.85 -15.27
N PRO A 3 12.18 -13.90 -16.07
CA PRO A 3 13.25 -12.99 -15.64
C PRO A 3 12.91 -12.21 -14.35
N ASN A 4 11.65 -11.83 -14.19
CA ASN A 4 11.15 -11.03 -13.07
C ASN A 4 11.24 -11.78 -11.73
N LEU A 5 11.12 -13.11 -11.72
CA LEU A 5 11.21 -13.90 -10.49
C LEU A 5 12.63 -13.88 -9.90
N ARG A 6 13.67 -14.09 -10.73
CA ARG A 6 15.06 -14.02 -10.28
C ARG A 6 15.42 -12.61 -9.80
N LEU A 7 14.93 -11.60 -10.51
CA LEU A 7 15.16 -10.22 -10.13
C LEU A 7 14.50 -9.92 -8.77
N PHE A 8 13.26 -10.35 -8.57
CA PHE A 8 12.55 -10.21 -7.31
C PHE A 8 13.26 -10.90 -6.14
N GLU A 9 13.70 -12.15 -6.30
CA GLU A 9 14.47 -12.88 -5.30
C GLU A 9 15.77 -12.14 -4.93
N MET A 10 16.50 -11.67 -5.95
CA MET A 10 17.74 -10.90 -5.75
C MET A 10 17.49 -9.57 -5.03
N LEU A 11 16.39 -8.87 -5.32
CA LEU A 11 16.03 -7.63 -4.62
C LEU A 11 15.66 -7.90 -3.16
N CYS A 12 14.93 -8.99 -2.87
CA CYS A 12 14.66 -9.43 -1.50
C CYS A 12 15.96 -9.69 -0.73
N GLU A 13 16.88 -10.45 -1.31
CA GLU A 13 18.18 -10.70 -0.69
C GLU A 13 19.00 -9.42 -0.49
N LEU A 14 18.97 -8.50 -1.44
CA LEU A 14 19.69 -7.23 -1.35
C LEU A 14 19.15 -6.38 -0.20
N TYR A 15 17.82 -6.29 -0.06
CA TYR A 15 17.17 -5.60 1.05
C TYR A 15 17.62 -6.17 2.41
N ASP A 16 17.55 -7.50 2.55
CA ASP A 16 17.91 -8.21 3.78
C ASP A 16 19.41 -8.11 4.12
N ARG A 17 20.27 -7.95 3.11
CA ARG A 17 21.70 -7.68 3.32
C ARG A 17 21.93 -6.26 3.80
N GLN A 18 21.21 -5.28 3.23
CA GLN A 18 21.35 -3.88 3.61
C GLN A 18 20.96 -3.64 5.07
N SER A 19 19.90 -4.31 5.56
CA SER A 19 19.45 -4.19 6.96
C SER A 19 20.48 -4.71 7.98
N LYS A 20 21.42 -5.55 7.56
CA LYS A 20 22.46 -6.15 8.42
C LYS A 20 23.78 -5.38 8.40
N LEU A 21 23.88 -4.30 7.63
CA LEU A 21 25.10 -3.51 7.56
C LEU A 21 25.29 -2.73 8.87
N LEU A 22 26.52 -2.72 9.39
CA LEU A 22 26.91 -1.89 10.53
C LEU A 22 27.10 -0.43 10.06
N GLN A 23 25.99 0.27 9.88
CA GLN A 23 25.93 1.63 9.34
C GLN A 23 24.86 2.44 10.08
N PRO A 24 24.92 3.78 10.04
CA PRO A 24 23.86 4.63 10.58
C PRO A 24 22.50 4.30 9.95
N ALA A 25 21.43 4.37 10.74
CA ALA A 25 20.08 3.99 10.33
C ALA A 25 19.62 4.76 9.09
N GLU A 26 19.94 6.05 9.01
CA GLU A 26 19.59 6.92 7.88
C GLU A 26 20.20 6.42 6.57
N MET A 27 21.44 5.90 6.62
CA MET A 27 22.10 5.36 5.44
C MET A 27 21.55 3.98 5.05
N ILE A 28 21.15 3.16 6.03
CA ILE A 28 20.46 1.90 5.76
C ILE A 28 19.13 2.18 5.07
N ILE A 29 18.33 3.10 5.60
CA ILE A 29 17.03 3.52 5.04
C ILE A 29 17.21 4.07 3.62
N ALA A 30 18.22 4.92 3.38
CA ALA A 30 18.49 5.44 2.04
C ALA A 30 18.85 4.34 1.03
N LYS A 31 19.61 3.32 1.45
CA LYS A 31 19.93 2.16 0.61
C LYS A 31 18.70 1.28 0.36
N GLN A 32 17.91 1.04 1.39
CA GLN A 32 16.67 0.27 1.30
C GLN A 32 15.66 0.95 0.37
N ARG A 33 15.54 2.28 0.41
CA ARG A 33 14.72 3.05 -0.54
C ARG A 33 15.09 2.74 -1.99
N ASN A 34 16.37 2.65 -2.33
CA ASN A 34 16.80 2.29 -3.68
C ASN A 34 16.33 0.88 -4.10
N VAL A 35 16.14 -0.05 -3.15
CA VAL A 35 15.56 -1.37 -3.42
C VAL A 35 14.05 -1.27 -3.58
N ILE A 36 13.39 -0.44 -2.75
CA ILE A 36 11.96 -0.13 -2.89
C ILE A 36 11.65 0.44 -4.28
N ASP A 37 12.47 1.36 -4.80
CA ASP A 37 12.31 1.89 -6.18
C ASP A 37 12.31 0.76 -7.24
N ARG A 38 13.09 -0.30 -7.01
CA ARG A 38 13.11 -1.47 -7.91
C ARG A 38 11.92 -2.39 -7.71
N PHE A 39 11.36 -2.46 -6.51
CA PHE A 39 10.07 -3.11 -6.29
C PHE A 39 8.93 -2.37 -6.99
N VAL A 40 8.88 -1.04 -6.92
CA VAL A 40 7.92 -0.22 -7.67
C VAL A 40 8.07 -0.44 -9.18
N HIS A 41 9.31 -0.52 -9.68
CA HIS A 41 9.53 -0.86 -11.08
C HIS A 41 9.01 -2.26 -11.45
N LEU A 42 9.31 -3.29 -10.65
CA LEU A 42 8.79 -4.65 -10.86
C LEU A 42 7.27 -4.70 -10.85
N PHE A 43 6.65 -3.95 -9.93
CA PHE A 43 5.22 -3.74 -9.86
C PHE A 43 4.68 -3.20 -11.20
N SER A 44 5.25 -2.09 -11.69
CA SER A 44 4.82 -1.41 -12.92
C SER A 44 4.91 -2.26 -14.19
N VAL A 45 5.78 -3.28 -14.21
CA VAL A 45 5.96 -4.19 -15.36
C VAL A 45 5.19 -5.51 -15.22
N GLY A 46 4.19 -5.56 -14.34
CA GLY A 46 3.26 -6.69 -14.23
C GLY A 46 3.64 -7.74 -13.19
N PHE A 47 4.55 -7.44 -12.25
CA PHE A 47 4.89 -8.31 -11.13
C PHE A 47 4.32 -7.79 -9.79
N ALA A 48 3.07 -7.30 -9.84
CA ALA A 48 2.43 -6.55 -8.76
C ALA A 48 2.21 -7.37 -7.47
N LEU A 49 1.50 -8.50 -7.56
CA LEU A 49 1.09 -9.26 -6.38
C LEU A 49 2.27 -9.75 -5.52
N PRO A 50 3.31 -10.40 -6.08
CA PRO A 50 4.43 -10.87 -5.26
C PRO A 50 5.18 -9.72 -4.58
N VAL A 51 5.23 -8.55 -5.23
CA VAL A 51 5.84 -7.35 -4.65
C VAL A 51 5.02 -6.85 -3.46
N ILE A 52 3.70 -6.67 -3.62
CA ILE A 52 2.85 -6.18 -2.52
C ILE A 52 2.82 -7.19 -1.36
N GLU A 53 2.67 -8.49 -1.64
CA GLU A 53 2.73 -9.55 -0.64
C GLU A 53 4.03 -9.49 0.17
N ARG A 54 5.17 -9.22 -0.49
CA ARG A 54 6.46 -9.07 0.19
C ARG A 54 6.51 -7.82 1.06
N ILE A 55 6.03 -6.67 0.59
CA ILE A 55 5.96 -5.45 1.41
C ILE A 55 5.07 -5.66 2.63
N ASN A 56 3.88 -6.24 2.45
CA ASN A 56 2.97 -6.60 3.54
C ASN A 56 3.66 -7.47 4.59
N LYS A 57 4.30 -8.55 4.14
CA LYS A 57 5.02 -9.46 5.03
C LYS A 57 6.14 -8.75 5.78
N MET A 58 6.95 -7.95 5.10
CA MET A 58 8.02 -7.18 5.75
C MET A 58 7.46 -6.21 6.78
N PHE A 59 6.32 -5.58 6.50
CA PHE A 59 5.69 -4.63 7.43
C PHE A 59 5.17 -5.36 8.67
N GLN A 60 4.43 -6.46 8.49
CA GLN A 60 3.92 -7.29 9.58
C GLN A 60 5.05 -7.87 10.47
N GLU A 61 6.19 -8.21 9.86
CA GLU A 61 7.37 -8.75 10.58
C GLU A 61 8.28 -7.66 11.17
N GLY A 62 7.96 -6.36 10.99
CA GLY A 62 8.80 -5.25 11.46
C GLY A 62 10.15 -5.14 10.75
N GLN A 63 10.26 -5.68 9.53
CA GLN A 63 11.48 -5.70 8.70
C GLN A 63 11.63 -4.46 7.80
N ILE A 64 10.54 -3.71 7.59
CA ILE A 64 10.53 -2.46 6.83
C ILE A 64 10.11 -1.31 7.74
N ASP A 65 10.83 -0.21 7.62
CA ASP A 65 10.46 1.03 8.31
C ASP A 65 9.15 1.57 7.75
N VAL A 66 8.30 2.11 8.62
CA VAL A 66 6.99 2.66 8.26
C VAL A 66 7.10 3.75 7.17
N SER A 67 8.17 4.53 7.15
CA SER A 67 8.39 5.55 6.12
C SER A 67 8.70 4.96 4.75
N LEU A 68 9.31 3.78 4.69
CA LEU A 68 9.59 3.07 3.44
C LEU A 68 8.35 2.33 2.91
N ALA A 69 7.54 1.74 3.81
CA ALA A 69 6.26 1.16 3.43
C ALA A 69 5.31 2.23 2.88
N ARG A 70 5.26 3.41 3.52
CA ARG A 70 4.51 4.57 3.05
C ARG A 70 5.01 5.06 1.69
N TYR A 71 6.33 5.19 1.53
CA TYR A 71 6.94 5.61 0.27
C TYR A 71 6.54 4.66 -0.88
N PHE A 72 6.65 3.35 -0.67
CA PHE A 72 6.19 2.35 -1.64
C PHE A 72 4.70 2.52 -1.98
N ALA A 73 3.84 2.67 -0.97
CA ALA A 73 2.40 2.75 -1.18
C ALA A 73 1.99 4.00 -1.97
N ILE A 74 2.62 5.14 -1.70
CA ILE A 74 2.37 6.38 -2.45
C ILE A 74 2.73 6.18 -3.93
N ASP A 75 3.93 5.65 -4.22
CA ASP A 75 4.34 5.42 -5.61
C ASP A 75 3.43 4.41 -6.34
N VAL A 76 2.94 3.38 -5.64
CA VAL A 76 1.97 2.44 -6.22
C VAL A 76 0.64 3.12 -6.49
N LEU A 77 0.13 3.93 -5.56
CA LEU A 77 -1.11 4.68 -5.72
C LEU A 77 -1.06 5.66 -6.90
N ASP A 78 0.12 6.21 -7.23
CA ASP A 78 0.32 7.09 -8.39
C ASP A 78 0.40 6.32 -9.74
N ILE A 79 0.55 4.98 -9.70
CA ILE A 79 0.68 4.12 -10.90
C ILE A 79 -0.62 3.41 -11.25
N ILE A 80 -1.45 3.10 -10.26
CA ILE A 80 -2.67 2.30 -10.44
C ILE A 80 -3.87 3.18 -10.78
N ASP A 81 -4.78 2.62 -11.56
CA ASP A 81 -6.10 3.19 -11.87
C ASP A 81 -7.11 2.04 -11.96
N PRO A 82 -8.42 2.29 -11.71
CA PRO A 82 -9.45 1.26 -11.85
C PRO A 82 -9.64 0.83 -13.33
N PRO A 83 -10.21 -0.37 -13.58
CA PRO A 83 -10.74 -1.32 -12.61
C PRO A 83 -9.64 -2.14 -11.93
N TYR A 84 -9.80 -2.39 -10.63
CA TYR A 84 -8.87 -3.23 -9.86
C TYR A 84 -9.34 -4.69 -9.85
N SER A 85 -8.40 -5.63 -9.76
CA SER A 85 -8.77 -7.02 -9.47
C SER A 85 -9.02 -7.20 -7.97
N GLU A 86 -9.96 -8.08 -7.62
CA GLU A 86 -10.26 -8.44 -6.22
C GLU A 86 -8.99 -8.85 -5.46
N GLN A 87 -8.19 -9.74 -6.05
CA GLN A 87 -6.92 -10.17 -5.47
C GLN A 87 -5.96 -9.00 -5.21
N PHE A 88 -5.91 -8.01 -6.11
CA PHE A 88 -5.08 -6.82 -5.90
C PHE A 88 -5.61 -5.98 -4.73
N VAL A 89 -6.92 -5.74 -4.67
CA VAL A 89 -7.56 -4.97 -3.60
C VAL A 89 -7.30 -5.64 -2.26
N GLU A 90 -7.59 -6.93 -2.11
CA GLU A 90 -7.36 -7.69 -0.88
C GLU A 90 -5.89 -7.63 -0.41
N THR A 91 -4.96 -7.65 -1.36
CA THR A 91 -3.53 -7.62 -1.05
C THR A 91 -3.05 -6.21 -0.72
N PHE A 92 -3.49 -5.16 -1.41
CA PHE A 92 -2.95 -3.81 -1.27
C PHE A 92 -3.68 -2.96 -0.23
N GLN A 93 -4.99 -3.13 -0.09
CA GLN A 93 -5.84 -2.39 0.84
C GLN A 93 -5.33 -2.40 2.30
N PRO A 94 -4.81 -3.52 2.85
CA PRO A 94 -4.30 -3.53 4.23
C PRO A 94 -3.19 -2.51 4.49
N ILE A 95 -2.34 -2.22 3.50
CA ILE A 95 -1.29 -1.19 3.62
C ILE A 95 -1.90 0.21 3.60
N VAL A 96 -2.86 0.47 2.71
CA VAL A 96 -3.48 1.80 2.56
C VAL A 96 -4.33 2.16 3.78
N LEU A 97 -5.05 1.19 4.37
CA LEU A 97 -5.86 1.41 5.56
C LEU A 97 -5.06 1.44 6.87
N ASN A 98 -3.79 1.03 6.85
CA ASN A 98 -2.96 0.99 8.05
C ASN A 98 -2.63 2.40 8.54
N ARG A 99 -3.01 2.75 9.77
CA ARG A 99 -2.85 4.10 10.33
C ARG A 99 -1.42 4.47 10.72
N GLU A 100 -0.53 3.51 10.87
CA GLU A 100 0.90 3.81 11.04
C GLU A 100 1.50 4.27 9.71
N ILE A 101 1.06 3.67 8.60
CA ILE A 101 1.49 4.04 7.25
C ILE A 101 0.77 5.31 6.80
N PHE A 102 -0.56 5.32 6.83
CA PHE A 102 -1.40 6.45 6.44
C PHE A 102 -2.19 6.98 7.64
N ASP A 103 -1.53 7.84 8.42
CA ASP A 103 -2.21 8.66 9.42
C ASP A 103 -3.10 9.74 8.76
N LYS A 104 -3.89 10.45 9.56
CA LYS A 104 -4.81 11.48 9.06
C LYS A 104 -4.09 12.56 8.25
N LEU A 105 -2.90 12.97 8.69
CA LEU A 105 -2.11 13.99 8.02
C LEU A 105 -1.60 13.49 6.66
N THR A 106 -1.11 12.25 6.59
CA THR A 106 -0.63 11.65 5.35
C THR A 106 -1.78 11.46 4.36
N MET A 107 -2.93 10.94 4.81
CA MET A 107 -4.12 10.79 3.98
C MET A 107 -4.54 12.12 3.33
N SER A 108 -4.56 13.22 4.09
CA SER A 108 -4.88 14.55 3.53
C SER A 108 -3.90 15.07 2.48
N LYS A 109 -2.68 14.51 2.42
CA LYS A 109 -1.63 14.90 1.47
C LYS A 109 -1.50 13.96 0.28
N VAL A 110 -2.21 12.82 0.29
CA VAL A 110 -2.13 11.80 -0.75
C VAL A 110 -3.56 11.55 -1.29
N PRO A 111 -4.05 12.41 -2.21
CA PRO A 111 -5.40 12.27 -2.76
C PRO A 111 -5.65 10.91 -3.41
N ALA A 112 -4.62 10.30 -4.02
CA ALA A 112 -4.70 8.98 -4.63
C ALA A 112 -5.08 7.87 -3.63
N ALA A 113 -4.65 7.97 -2.36
CA ALA A 113 -5.05 7.02 -1.32
C ALA A 113 -6.55 7.11 -1.02
N VAL A 114 -7.09 8.32 -0.99
CA VAL A 114 -8.52 8.59 -0.79
C VAL A 114 -9.32 8.07 -1.97
N GLN A 115 -8.87 8.39 -3.18
CA GLN A 115 -9.51 7.95 -4.41
C GLN A 115 -9.57 6.42 -4.49
N PHE A 116 -8.46 5.74 -4.18
CA PHE A 116 -8.42 4.29 -4.11
C PHE A 116 -9.48 3.72 -3.15
N ILE A 117 -9.64 4.30 -1.95
CA ILE A 117 -10.66 3.85 -0.98
C ILE A 117 -12.09 4.10 -1.50
N GLN A 118 -12.31 5.20 -2.22
CA GLN A 118 -13.62 5.50 -2.82
C GLN A 118 -13.95 4.56 -3.99
N ASP A 119 -12.98 4.29 -4.85
CA ASP A 119 -13.13 3.40 -6.00
C ASP A 119 -13.54 1.98 -5.55
N ILE A 120 -12.83 1.40 -4.57
CA ILE A 120 -13.16 0.07 -4.05
C ILE A 120 -14.51 0.03 -3.34
N ALA A 121 -14.93 1.14 -2.70
CA ALA A 121 -16.24 1.21 -2.07
C ALA A 121 -17.37 1.26 -3.12
N ALA A 122 -17.16 1.96 -4.24
CA ALA A 122 -18.13 2.05 -5.32
C ALA A 122 -18.36 0.70 -6.03
N GLU A 123 -17.30 -0.11 -6.20
CA GLU A 123 -17.39 -1.44 -6.83
C GLU A 123 -18.20 -2.44 -5.99
N THR A 124 -18.14 -2.37 -4.65
CA THR A 124 -18.90 -3.28 -3.76
C THR A 124 -20.42 -3.08 -3.77
N VAL A 125 -20.91 -1.92 -4.24
CA VAL A 125 -22.36 -1.62 -4.31
C VAL A 125 -22.99 -2.13 -5.61
N GLY A 126 -22.18 -2.46 -6.61
CA GLY A 126 -22.64 -2.86 -7.95
C GLY A 126 -23.06 -4.32 -8.12
N ASP A 127 -22.72 -5.23 -7.19
CA ASP A 127 -22.84 -6.68 -7.40
C ASP A 127 -23.77 -7.39 -6.40
N ASN A 128 -24.83 -6.72 -5.94
CA ASN A 128 -25.86 -7.35 -5.13
C ASN A 128 -26.84 -8.14 -6.01
N ASN A 129 -26.42 -9.31 -6.48
CA ASN A 129 -27.32 -10.43 -6.72
C ASN A 129 -26.71 -11.74 -6.18
N GLU A 130 -27.25 -12.15 -5.03
CA GLU A 130 -27.21 -13.48 -4.41
C GLU A 130 -25.86 -14.02 -3.89
N GLY A 131 -25.65 -13.89 -2.57
CA GLY A 131 -24.76 -14.77 -1.82
C GLY A 131 -24.24 -14.14 -0.54
N ILE A 132 -24.86 -14.44 0.60
CA ILE A 132 -24.42 -14.00 1.93
C ILE A 132 -23.00 -14.54 2.20
N VAL A 133 -22.01 -13.65 2.26
CA VAL A 133 -20.77 -13.85 3.02
C VAL A 133 -20.45 -12.53 3.71
N GLU A 134 -20.66 -12.47 5.03
CA GLU A 134 -20.16 -11.39 5.87
C GLU A 134 -18.62 -11.44 5.83
N HIS A 135 -17.99 -10.46 5.20
CA HIS A 135 -16.55 -10.24 5.35
C HIS A 135 -16.35 -8.88 6.04
N GLU A 136 -15.61 -8.89 7.14
CA GLU A 136 -15.35 -7.78 8.09
C GLU A 136 -14.73 -6.51 7.47
N THR A 137 -14.52 -6.47 6.16
CA THR A 137 -13.79 -5.42 5.43
C THR A 137 -14.57 -4.10 5.31
N ILE A 138 -15.91 -4.14 5.32
CA ILE A 138 -16.78 -2.95 5.13
C ILE A 138 -16.65 -1.95 6.30
N CYS A 139 -16.35 -2.44 7.51
CA CYS A 139 -16.27 -1.58 8.70
C CYS A 139 -15.08 -0.61 8.59
N SER A 140 -13.91 -1.10 8.18
CA SER A 140 -12.68 -0.32 8.15
C SER A 140 -12.67 0.77 7.07
N THR A 141 -13.26 0.52 5.89
CA THR A 141 -13.35 1.55 4.83
C THR A 141 -14.35 2.65 5.17
N SER A 142 -15.52 2.26 5.71
CA SER A 142 -16.58 3.19 6.12
C SER A 142 -16.12 4.13 7.24
N GLU A 143 -15.36 3.63 8.22
CA GLU A 143 -14.77 4.45 9.29
C GLU A 143 -13.78 5.47 8.75
N VAL A 144 -12.89 5.07 7.83
CA VAL A 144 -11.89 5.96 7.23
C VAL A 144 -12.58 7.06 6.41
N LEU A 145 -13.57 6.70 5.58
CA LEU A 145 -14.35 7.68 4.82
C LEU A 145 -15.13 8.63 5.73
N SER A 146 -15.76 8.13 6.79
CA SER A 146 -16.52 8.94 7.75
C SER A 146 -15.63 9.96 8.46
N GLU A 147 -14.43 9.57 8.88
CA GLU A 147 -13.47 10.49 9.49
C GLU A 147 -12.96 11.57 8.53
N MET A 148 -12.85 11.26 7.24
CA MET A 148 -12.42 12.24 6.22
C MET A 148 -13.51 13.28 5.94
N VAL A 149 -14.78 12.86 5.85
CA VAL A 149 -15.93 13.76 5.65
C VAL A 149 -16.06 14.76 6.81
N ILE A 150 -15.77 14.34 8.04
CA ILE A 150 -15.76 15.26 9.21
C ILE A 150 -14.76 16.40 9.00
N PHE A 151 -13.58 16.13 8.43
CA PHE A 151 -12.54 17.15 8.25
C PHE A 151 -12.89 18.18 7.16
N GLU A 152 -13.53 17.76 6.07
CA GLU A 152 -14.02 18.69 5.04
C GLU A 152 -15.04 19.68 5.62
N THR A 153 -15.93 19.21 6.50
CA THR A 153 -16.91 20.10 7.15
C THR A 153 -16.28 21.08 8.15
N CYS A 154 -15.17 20.70 8.80
CA CYS A 154 -14.47 21.57 9.74
C CYS A 154 -13.58 22.64 9.08
N ASN A 155 -13.28 22.52 7.78
CA ASN A 155 -12.44 23.48 7.04
C ASN A 155 -13.25 24.59 6.33
N VAL A 156 -14.57 24.63 6.47
CA VAL A 156 -15.46 25.67 5.89
C VAL A 156 -15.78 26.78 6.90
N SER A 157 -14.96 26.99 7.93
CA SER A 157 -15.17 28.03 8.94
C SER A 157 -13.84 28.62 9.42
N GLY A 158 -13.24 29.45 8.58
CA GLY A 158 -12.04 30.24 8.90
C GLY A 158 -11.83 31.35 7.89
#